data_AF-A0A842SSH2-F1
#
_entry.id   AF-A0A842SSH2-F1
#
_cell.length_a   1.000
_cell.length_b   1.000
_cell.length_c   1.000
_cell.angle_alpha   90.00
_cell.angle_beta   90.00
_cell.angle_gamma   90.00
#
_symmetry.space_group_name_H-M   'P 1'
#
loop_
_entity.id
_entity.type
_entity.pdbx_description
1 polymer ?
#
loop_
_entity_poly.entity_id
_entity_poly.type
_entity_poly.pdbx_seq_one_letter_code
_entity_poly.pdbx_strand_id
1 'polypeptide(L)'
;MPLKSPCNMCNYLWVCGGRCLFANRTKFWGEKLFDRVCKATIHMIKELERNISHIKSLIDSEIIDEYDFDYPEFNNGCEIIP
;
A
#
# COMPACT_ATOMS: atom_id res chain seq x y z
N MET A 1 1.48 6.19 18.44
CA MET A 1 0.16 5.54 18.72
C MET A 1 0.11 4.23 17.97
N PRO A 2 -0.26 3.10 18.60
CA PRO A 2 -0.32 1.81 17.89
C PRO A 2 -1.59 1.68 17.03
N LEU A 3 -1.49 0.85 15.98
CA LEU A 3 -2.63 0.43 15.17
C LEU A 3 -3.68 -0.28 16.03
N LYS A 4 -4.96 -0.07 15.71
CA LYS A 4 -6.09 -0.77 16.32
C LYS A 4 -6.58 -1.91 15.44
N SER A 5 -7.25 -2.87 16.08
CA SER A 5 -8.04 -3.90 15.40
C SER A 5 -9.03 -3.26 14.41
N PRO A 6 -9.18 -3.83 13.19
CA PRO A 6 -8.64 -5.11 12.73
C PRO A 6 -7.21 -5.06 12.15
N CYS A 7 -6.64 -3.88 11.93
CA CYS A 7 -5.40 -3.74 11.15
C CYS A 7 -4.17 -4.35 11.83
N ASN A 8 -4.09 -4.34 13.16
CA ASN A 8 -2.97 -4.93 13.91
C ASN A 8 -2.88 -6.46 13.82
N MET A 9 -3.92 -7.12 13.29
CA MET A 9 -3.98 -8.57 13.07
C MET A 9 -4.19 -8.92 11.59
N CYS A 10 -4.05 -7.94 10.68
CA CYS A 10 -4.34 -8.13 9.27
C CYS A 10 -3.18 -8.86 8.56
N ASN A 11 -3.49 -9.89 7.78
CA ASN A 11 -2.51 -10.64 6.99
C ASN A 11 -1.80 -9.80 5.91
N TYR A 12 -2.37 -8.66 5.53
CA TYR A 12 -1.77 -7.73 4.56
C TYR A 12 -0.95 -6.62 5.24
N LEU A 13 -0.82 -6.61 6.57
CA LEU A 13 -0.13 -5.54 7.29
C LEU A 13 1.34 -5.38 6.86
N TRP A 14 2.02 -6.47 6.52
CA TRP A 14 3.43 -6.47 6.11
C TRP A 14 3.69 -5.61 4.85
N VAL A 15 2.72 -5.53 3.94
CA VAL A 15 2.81 -4.73 2.70
C VAL A 15 2.02 -3.42 2.79
N CYS A 16 0.85 -3.43 3.42
CA CYS A 16 0.04 -2.22 3.62
C CYS A 16 0.70 -1.23 4.60
N GLY A 17 1.47 -1.73 5.57
CA GLY A 17 2.22 -0.93 6.55
C GLY A 17 1.35 -0.19 7.57
N GLY A 18 0.02 -0.29 7.50
CA GLY A 18 -0.88 0.48 8.36
C GLY A 18 -0.74 2.00 8.20
N ARG A 19 -0.29 2.43 7.00
CA ARG A 19 -0.04 3.83 6.64
C ARG A 19 -1.25 4.75 6.82
N CYS A 20 -2.46 4.19 6.82
CA CYS A 20 -3.72 4.89 7.10
C CYS A 20 -3.99 5.10 8.60
N LEU A 21 -2.98 5.44 9.42
CA LEU A 21 -3.10 5.48 10.90
C LEU A 21 -4.25 6.39 11.37
N PHE A 22 -4.41 7.57 10.78
CA PHE A 22 -5.51 8.46 11.12
C PHE A 22 -6.87 7.78 10.90
N ALA A 23 -7.10 7.22 9.72
CA ALA A 23 -8.34 6.53 9.37
C ALA A 23 -8.58 5.30 10.26
N ASN A 24 -7.55 4.54 10.60
CA ASN A 24 -7.65 3.41 11.52
C ASN A 24 -8.11 3.85 12.93
N ARG A 25 -7.64 5.01 13.40
CA ARG A 25 -7.89 5.50 14.76
C ARG A 25 -9.23 6.22 14.89
N THR A 26 -9.57 7.06 13.92
CA THR A 26 -10.75 7.93 13.97
C THR A 26 -11.96 7.31 13.28
N LYS A 27 -11.73 6.46 12.26
CA LYS A 27 -12.78 5.93 11.37
C LYS A 27 -13.76 7.03 10.95
N PHE A 28 -13.23 8.20 10.62
CA PHE A 28 -14.02 9.43 10.51
C PHE A 28 -15.11 9.38 9.42
N TRP A 29 -14.92 8.55 8.39
CA TRP A 29 -15.93 8.27 7.36
C TRP A 29 -16.92 7.15 7.73
N GLY A 30 -16.84 6.64 8.95
CA GLY A 30 -17.56 5.46 9.42
C GLY A 30 -16.93 4.14 8.97
N GLU A 31 -17.30 3.06 9.66
CA GLU A 31 -16.78 1.70 9.44
C GLU A 31 -16.97 1.21 8.00
N LYS A 32 -18.12 1.51 7.39
CA LYS A 32 -18.46 1.05 6.03
C LYS A 32 -17.52 1.62 4.97
N LEU A 33 -17.19 2.90 5.07
CA LEU A 33 -16.28 3.54 4.10
C LEU A 33 -14.83 3.14 4.38
N PHE A 34 -14.46 3.01 5.66
CA PHE A 34 -13.16 2.45 6.04
C PHE A 34 -12.95 1.05 5.44
N ASP A 35 -13.94 0.16 5.54
CA ASP A 35 -13.90 -1.20 4.97
C ASP A 35 -13.78 -1.18 3.44
N ARG A 36 -14.46 -0.25 2.75
CA ARG A 36 -14.32 -0.11 1.29
C ARG A 36 -12.90 0.26 0.88
N VAL A 37 -12.27 1.22 1.58
CA VAL A 37 -10.88 1.60 1.31
C VAL A 37 -9.95 0.42 1.58
N CYS A 38 -10.12 -0.28 2.71
CA CYS A 38 -9.34 -1.48 3.05
C CYS A 38 -9.43 -2.55 1.94
N LYS A 39 -10.64 -2.84 1.44
CA LYS A 39 -10.86 -3.79 0.36
C LYS A 39 -10.22 -3.35 -0.96
N ALA A 40 -10.31 -2.07 -1.31
CA ALA A 40 -9.67 -1.53 -2.50
C ALA A 40 -8.14 -1.66 -2.41
N THR A 41 -7.54 -1.34 -1.25
CA THR A 41 -6.10 -1.51 -1.01
C THR A 41 -5.68 -2.98 -1.11
N ILE A 42 -6.43 -3.91 -0.52
CA ILE A 42 -6.14 -5.35 -0.62
C ILE A 42 -6.25 -5.84 -2.06
N HIS A 43 -7.25 -5.36 -2.82
CA HIS A 43 -7.38 -5.70 -4.23
C HIS A 43 -6.18 -5.22 -5.03
N MET A 44 -5.75 -3.96 -4.85
CA MET A 44 -4.55 -3.41 -5.50
C MET A 44 -3.31 -4.24 -5.19
N ILE A 45 -3.07 -4.59 -3.92
CA ILE A 45 -1.94 -5.46 -3.51
C ILE A 45 -1.97 -6.78 -4.29
N LYS A 46 -3.12 -7.44 -4.36
CA LYS A 46 -3.26 -8.72 -5.08
C LYS A 46 -2.99 -8.59 -6.58
N GLU A 47 -3.47 -7.51 -7.20
CA GLU A 47 -3.20 -7.29 -8.62
C GLU A 47 -1.71 -7.00 -8.87
N LEU A 48 -1.05 -6.26 -8.00
CA LEU A 48 0.41 -6.07 -8.07
C LEU A 48 1.15 -7.39 -7.91
N GLU A 49 0.81 -8.20 -6.89
CA GLU A 49 1.39 -9.53 -6.64
C GLU A 49 1.29 -10.45 -7.86
N ARG A 50 0.14 -10.46 -8.54
CA ARG A 50 -0.07 -11.25 -9.76
C ARG A 50 0.84 -10.83 -10.92
N ASN A 51 1.24 -9.57 -10.95
CA ASN A 51 2.09 -9.02 -12.01
C ASN A 51 3.59 -9.05 -11.66
N ILE A 52 3.99 -9.40 -10.43
CA ILE A 52 5.41 -9.41 -10.01
C ILE A 52 6.26 -10.26 -10.96
N SER A 53 5.81 -11.45 -11.35
CA SER A 53 6.57 -12.33 -12.25
C SER A 53 6.78 -11.69 -13.63
N HIS A 54 5.79 -10.97 -14.13
CA HIS A 54 5.90 -10.27 -15.40
C HIS A 54 6.88 -9.09 -15.29
N ILE A 55 6.76 -8.29 -14.23
CA ILE A 55 7.65 -7.16 -13.96
C ILE A 55 9.11 -7.64 -13.85
N LYS A 56 9.37 -8.72 -13.11
CA LYS A 56 10.72 -9.31 -13.02
C LYS A 56 11.26 -9.73 -14.37
N SER A 57 10.44 -10.34 -15.23
CA SER A 57 10.86 -10.69 -16.59
C SER A 57 11.21 -9.47 -17.43
N LEU A 58 10.56 -8.32 -17.22
CA LEU A 58 10.89 -7.08 -17.93
C LEU A 58 12.21 -6.47 -17.42
N ILE A 59 12.47 -6.56 -16.11
CA ILE A 59 13.75 -6.17 -15.50
C ILE A 59 14.87 -7.06 -16.03
N ASP A 60 14.68 -8.39 -16.02
CA ASP A 60 15.66 -9.36 -16.53
C ASP A 60 15.96 -9.18 -18.02
N SER A 61 15.02 -8.59 -18.78
CA SER A 61 15.17 -8.29 -20.21
C SER A 61 15.68 -6.87 -20.47
N GLU A 62 16.05 -6.12 -19.42
CA GLU A 62 16.53 -4.73 -19.48
C GLU A 62 15.55 -3.75 -20.17
N ILE A 63 14.24 -4.06 -20.15
CA ILE A 63 13.20 -3.20 -20.72
C ILE A 63 12.83 -2.07 -19.75
N ILE A 64 12.88 -2.37 -18.46
CA ILE A 64 12.70 -1.43 -17.34
C ILE A 64 13.81 -1.66 -16.33
N ASP A 65 14.18 -0.63 -15.59
CA ASP A 65 15.18 -0.70 -14.54
C ASP A 65 14.51 -0.94 -13.17
N GLU A 66 15.18 -1.62 -12.24
CA GLU A 66 14.70 -1.76 -10.86
C GLU A 66 14.60 -0.38 -10.17
N TYR A 67 15.52 0.54 -10.50
CA TYR A 67 15.52 1.92 -10.01
C TYR A 67 14.34 2.75 -10.53
N ASP A 68 13.61 2.30 -11.57
CA ASP A 68 12.39 2.98 -12.03
C ASP A 68 11.27 2.94 -10.97
N PHE A 69 11.36 2.03 -10.00
CA PHE A 69 10.41 1.90 -8.89
C PHE A 69 10.82 2.69 -7.64
N ASP A 70 12.00 3.31 -7.63
CA ASP A 70 12.43 4.12 -6.50
C ASP A 70 11.56 5.38 -6.35
N TYR A 71 11.31 5.76 -5.10
CA TYR A 71 10.64 7.02 -4.82
C TYR A 71 11.54 8.18 -5.29
N PRO A 72 11.00 9.21 -5.97
CA PRO A 72 11.81 10.33 -6.41
C PRO A 72 12.50 11.03 -5.22
N GLU A 73 13.71 11.54 -5.46
CA GLU A 73 14.53 12.22 -4.45
C GLU A 73 13.77 13.36 -3.75
N PHE A 74 12.94 14.07 -4.51
CA PHE A 74 12.07 15.12 -4.00
C PHE A 74 10.67 14.59 -3.76
N ASN A 75 10.13 14.86 -2.58
CA ASN A 75 8.74 14.54 -2.28
C ASN A 75 7.82 15.48 -3.05
N ASN A 76 7.19 14.94 -4.09
CA ASN A 76 6.29 15.68 -4.97
C ASN A 76 4.84 15.77 -4.41
N GLY A 77 4.58 15.17 -3.24
CA GLY A 77 3.27 15.13 -2.61
C GLY A 77 3.12 16.10 -1.44
N CYS A 78 1.89 16.59 -1.21
CA CYS A 78 1.53 17.33 0.02
C CYS A 78 1.48 16.43 1.26
N GLU A 79 1.35 15.11 1.08
CA GLU A 79 1.26 14.16 2.17
C GLU A 79 2.61 13.46 2.37
N ILE A 80 3.27 13.74 3.48
CA ILE A 80 4.33 12.89 4.00
C ILE A 80 3.63 11.75 4.74
N ILE A 81 3.48 10.60 4.09
CA ILE A 81 3.03 9.38 4.76
C ILE A 81 4.28 8.77 5.42
N PRO A 82 4.42 8.82 6.76
CA PRO A 82 5.57 8.26 7.45
C PRO A 82 5.73 6.75 7.25
#